data_AF-A0A377NDI0-F1
#
_entry.id   AF-A0A377NDI0-F1
#
_cell.length_a   1.000
_cell.length_b   1.000
_cell.length_c   1.000
_cell.angle_alpha   90.00
_cell.angle_beta   90.00
_cell.angle_gamma   90.00
#
_symmetry.space_group_name_H-M   'P 1'
#
loop_
_entity.id
_entity.type
_entity.pdbx_description
1 polymer ?
#
loop_
_entity_poly.entity_id
_entity_poly.type
_entity_poly.pdbx_seq_one_letter_code
_entity_poly.pdbx_strand_id
1 'polypeptide(L)'
;MKFQTGLWNKEGSQGRATKNRAGSRTPMQWDDSKNAGFSTADYWNLYLPVDKDVNRPTVAKEDKDPASLLNYTRQLLTLRKDSPALSADGDWKLVSDVNQPYPMVYLRSSGR
;
A
#
# COMPACT_ATOMS: atom_id res chain seq x y z
N MET A 1 0.54 -0.38 5.76
CA MET A 1 1.55 0.63 6.15
C MET A 1 1.06 2.02 5.76
N LYS A 2 1.24 3.01 6.64
CA LYS A 2 0.89 4.41 6.40
C LYS A 2 2.14 5.20 5.96
N PHE A 3 1.98 6.11 5.01
CA PHE A 3 3.05 7.03 4.60
C PHE A 3 3.49 7.92 5.77
N GLN A 4 4.80 7.98 6.04
CA GLN A 4 5.36 8.82 7.10
C GLN A 4 5.80 10.19 6.57
N THR A 5 5.25 11.26 7.12
CA THR A 5 5.60 12.64 6.74
C THR A 5 6.75 13.18 7.62
N GLY A 6 7.38 14.28 7.20
CA GLY A 6 8.37 15.00 8.04
C GLY A 6 9.72 14.29 8.24
N LEU A 7 9.98 13.19 7.52
CA LEU A 7 11.28 12.52 7.57
C LEU A 7 12.38 13.36 6.89
N TRP A 8 13.62 13.12 7.27
CA TRP A 8 14.79 13.76 6.65
C TRP A 8 15.07 13.20 5.25
N ASN A 9 15.92 13.88 4.49
CA ASN A 9 16.39 13.37 3.20
C ASN A 9 17.38 12.20 3.43
N LYS A 10 17.08 11.04 2.85
CA LYS A 10 17.94 9.85 2.90
C LYS A 10 18.11 9.32 1.48
N GLU A 11 19.35 9.31 0.99
CA GLU A 11 19.71 8.77 -0.34
C GLU A 11 18.81 9.31 -1.47
N GLY A 12 18.78 10.63 -1.63
CA GLY A 12 17.99 11.29 -2.67
C GLY A 12 16.48 11.02 -2.57
N SER A 13 15.97 10.82 -1.35
CA SER A 13 14.54 10.70 -1.12
C SER A 13 13.82 12.02 -1.40
N GLN A 14 14.52 13.15 -1.21
CA GLN A 14 14.04 14.49 -1.58
C GLN A 14 14.04 14.64 -3.10
N GLY A 15 12.85 14.61 -3.71
CA GLY A 15 12.65 15.00 -5.11
C GLY A 15 12.71 16.53 -5.29
N ARG A 16 12.46 17.00 -6.52
CA ARG A 16 12.33 18.45 -6.75
C ARG A 16 11.10 19.02 -6.02
N ALA A 17 11.34 20.15 -5.35
CA ALA A 17 10.38 21.15 -4.87
C ALA A 17 9.32 20.80 -3.82
N THR A 18 9.13 19.57 -3.29
CA THR A 18 8.31 19.32 -2.05
C THR A 18 8.10 17.84 -1.68
N LYS A 19 8.39 16.88 -2.55
CA LYS A 19 8.03 15.47 -2.30
C LYS A 19 9.21 14.68 -1.73
N ASN A 20 9.27 14.54 -0.39
CA ASN A 20 10.19 13.60 0.25
C ASN A 20 9.60 12.17 0.19
N ARG A 21 10.26 11.28 -0.54
CA ARG A 21 9.87 9.86 -0.69
C ARG A 21 10.30 8.98 0.49
N ALA A 22 11.02 9.51 1.47
CA ALA A 22 11.48 8.74 2.62
C ALA A 22 10.31 8.09 3.37
N GLY A 23 9.14 8.75 3.37
CA GLY A 23 7.91 8.23 3.98
C GLY A 23 7.39 6.91 3.42
N SER A 24 7.80 6.53 2.20
CA SER A 24 7.47 5.25 1.58
C SER A 24 8.59 4.20 1.71
N ARG A 25 9.70 4.56 2.36
CA ARG A 25 10.90 3.71 2.53
C ARG A 25 11.14 3.31 3.98
N THR A 26 10.21 3.63 4.86
CA THR A 26 10.29 3.20 6.26
C THR A 26 10.21 1.68 6.34
N PRO A 27 10.84 1.06 7.36
CA PRO A 27 10.82 -0.39 7.50
C PRO A 27 9.42 -0.99 7.54
N MET A 28 9.26 -2.20 6.96
CA MET A 28 7.99 -2.93 7.00
C MET A 28 7.58 -3.25 8.45
N GLN A 29 6.29 -3.14 8.74
CA GLN A 29 5.72 -3.40 10.06
C GLN A 29 5.13 -4.80 10.09
N TRP A 30 5.94 -5.79 10.44
CA TRP A 30 5.54 -7.19 10.47
C TRP A 30 4.67 -7.49 11.69
N ASP A 31 5.11 -7.10 12.89
CA ASP A 31 4.44 -7.42 14.15
C ASP A 31 4.72 -6.38 15.26
N ASP A 32 4.44 -6.74 16.51
CA ASP A 32 4.61 -5.87 17.69
C ASP A 32 5.96 -6.05 18.40
N SER A 33 6.88 -6.85 17.85
CA SER A 33 8.23 -7.02 18.39
C SER A 33 9.15 -5.81 18.12
N LYS A 34 10.42 -5.88 18.56
CA LYS A 34 11.41 -4.80 18.40
C LYS A 34 11.44 -4.34 16.94
N ASN A 35 11.39 -3.02 16.73
CA ASN A 35 11.33 -2.39 15.40
C ASN A 35 10.24 -2.98 14.49
N ALA A 36 9.07 -3.31 15.06
CA ALA A 36 7.94 -3.90 14.37
C ALA A 36 8.27 -5.21 13.61
N GLY A 37 9.21 -5.99 14.14
CA GLY A 37 9.66 -7.25 13.53
C GLY A 37 10.58 -7.09 12.33
N PHE A 38 10.99 -5.87 11.95
CA PHE A 38 11.88 -5.65 10.81
C PHE A 38 13.34 -6.03 11.10
N SER A 39 13.84 -5.72 12.29
CA SER A 39 15.25 -5.92 12.65
C SER A 39 15.44 -5.95 14.16
N THR A 40 16.43 -6.72 14.62
CA THR A 40 16.86 -6.76 16.03
C THR A 40 17.88 -5.68 16.39
N ALA A 41 18.41 -4.95 15.39
CA ALA A 41 19.36 -3.87 15.59
C ALA A 41 18.77 -2.75 16.48
N ASP A 42 19.64 -1.93 17.05
CA ASP A 42 19.18 -0.76 17.79
C ASP A 42 18.46 0.22 16.89
N TYR A 43 17.43 0.88 17.43
CA TYR A 43 16.53 1.74 16.67
C TYR A 43 17.28 2.82 15.87
N TRP A 44 18.35 3.38 16.43
CA TRP A 44 19.17 4.41 15.80
C TRP A 44 20.03 3.90 14.64
N ASN A 45 20.22 2.58 14.54
CA ASN A 45 20.96 1.94 13.45
C ASN A 45 20.04 1.55 12.28
N LEU A 46 18.73 1.81 12.37
CA LEU A 46 17.81 1.58 11.27
C LEU A 46 18.05 2.60 10.14
N TYR A 47 17.85 2.16 8.90
CA TYR A 47 17.98 3.00 7.71
C TYR A 47 17.05 4.24 7.76
N LEU A 48 15.82 4.02 8.21
CA LEU A 48 14.76 4.99 8.49
C LEU A 48 13.95 4.48 9.70
N PRO A 49 13.24 5.38 10.41
CA PRO A 49 12.49 4.98 11.60
C PRO A 49 11.26 4.15 11.22
N VAL A 50 10.89 3.21 12.08
CA VAL A 50 9.54 2.61 12.06
C VAL A 50 8.49 3.66 12.46
N ASP A 51 7.23 3.48 12.05
CA ASP A 51 6.13 4.29 12.58
C ASP A 51 6.07 4.10 14.10
N LYS A 52 6.00 5.22 14.83
CA LYS A 52 5.96 5.23 16.29
C LYS A 52 4.54 5.12 16.84
N ASP A 53 3.53 5.24 15.98
CA ASP A 53 2.14 5.09 16.40
C ASP A 53 1.94 3.68 17.00
N VAL A 54 1.34 3.64 18.17
CA VAL A 54 0.97 2.40 18.87
C VAL A 54 -0.11 1.64 18.09
N ASN A 55 -0.95 2.37 17.36
CA ASN A 55 -2.02 1.84 16.52
C ASN A 55 -1.59 1.64 15.07
N ARG A 56 -0.29 1.71 14.78
CA ARG A 56 0.22 1.47 13.42
C ARG A 56 -0.21 0.08 12.92
N PRO A 57 -0.59 -0.05 11.63
CA PRO A 57 -0.97 -1.34 11.08
C PRO A 57 0.24 -2.28 11.00
N THR A 58 0.11 -3.51 11.50
CA THR A 58 1.13 -4.56 11.34
C THR A 58 0.57 -5.71 10.51
N VAL A 59 1.43 -6.43 9.79
CA VAL A 59 1.00 -7.61 9.03
C VAL A 59 0.33 -8.62 9.96
N ALA A 60 0.91 -8.90 11.12
CA ALA A 60 0.36 -9.86 12.08
C ALA A 60 -1.05 -9.48 12.59
N LYS A 61 -1.36 -8.18 12.72
CA LYS A 61 -2.70 -7.71 13.09
C LYS A 61 -3.65 -7.77 11.90
N GLU A 62 -3.23 -7.22 10.75
CA GLU A 62 -4.07 -7.21 9.54
C GLU A 62 -4.38 -8.63 9.04
N ASP A 63 -3.46 -9.58 9.19
CA ASP A 63 -3.65 -10.98 8.78
C ASP A 63 -4.82 -11.64 9.54
N LYS A 64 -4.97 -11.31 10.83
CA LYS A 64 -6.02 -11.85 11.71
C LYS A 64 -7.36 -11.13 11.58
N ASP A 65 -7.38 -9.91 11.07
CA ASP A 65 -8.59 -9.11 10.90
C ASP A 65 -9.18 -9.32 9.49
N PRO A 66 -10.33 -10.00 9.34
CA PRO A 66 -10.94 -10.24 8.03
C PRO A 66 -11.34 -8.96 7.29
N ALA A 67 -11.52 -7.84 7.99
CA ALA A 67 -11.88 -6.54 7.41
C ALA A 67 -10.66 -5.66 7.09
N SER A 68 -9.43 -6.17 7.29
CA SER A 68 -8.21 -5.41 7.08
C SER A 68 -7.94 -5.09 5.60
N LEU A 69 -7.09 -4.08 5.37
CA LEU A 69 -6.65 -3.75 4.01
C LEU A 69 -5.88 -4.91 3.36
N LEU A 70 -5.05 -5.63 4.11
CA LEU A 70 -4.35 -6.84 3.64
C LEU A 70 -5.34 -7.90 3.16
N ASN A 71 -6.35 -8.23 3.97
CA ASN A 71 -7.32 -9.27 3.61
C ASN A 71 -8.25 -8.81 2.48
N TYR A 72 -8.65 -7.54 2.46
CA TYR A 72 -9.34 -6.95 1.31
C TYR A 72 -8.49 -7.05 0.02
N THR A 73 -7.20 -6.75 0.09
CA THR A 73 -6.29 -6.86 -1.07
C THR A 73 -6.17 -8.32 -1.55
N ARG A 74 -6.10 -9.29 -0.63
CA ARG A 74 -6.12 -10.73 -0.98
C ARG A 74 -7.42 -11.14 -1.66
N GLN A 75 -8.56 -10.63 -1.20
CA GLN A 75 -9.85 -10.86 -1.85
C GLN A 75 -9.88 -10.27 -3.27
N LEU A 76 -9.34 -9.06 -3.48
CA LEU A 76 -9.22 -8.47 -4.82
C LEU A 76 -8.31 -9.28 -5.75
N LEU A 77 -7.19 -9.82 -5.24
CA LEU A 77 -6.30 -10.68 -6.01
C LEU A 77 -6.98 -11.99 -6.42
N THR A 78 -7.77 -12.57 -5.51
CA THR A 78 -8.58 -13.77 -5.78
C THR A 78 -9.64 -13.47 -6.84
N LEU A 79 -10.40 -12.39 -6.68
CA LEU A 79 -11.38 -11.92 -7.67
C LEU A 79 -10.76 -11.69 -9.06
N ARG A 80 -9.57 -11.08 -9.11
CA ARG A 80 -8.83 -10.88 -10.36
C ARG A 80 -8.44 -12.20 -11.01
N LYS A 81 -7.99 -13.19 -10.22
CA LYS A 81 -7.58 -14.50 -10.71
C LYS A 81 -8.77 -15.31 -11.24
N ASP A 82 -9.92 -15.18 -10.60
CA ASP A 82 -11.12 -15.97 -10.91
C ASP A 82 -12.01 -15.31 -11.98
N SER A 83 -11.71 -14.07 -12.38
CA SER A 83 -12.45 -13.32 -13.40
C SER A 83 -11.61 -13.07 -14.65
N PRO A 84 -11.87 -13.80 -15.75
CA PRO A 84 -11.20 -13.56 -17.04
C PRO A 84 -11.37 -12.13 -17.57
N ALA A 85 -12.43 -11.42 -17.21
CA ALA A 85 -12.60 -10.02 -17.59
C ALA A 85 -11.62 -9.07 -16.88
N LEU A 86 -11.10 -9.49 -15.71
CA LEU A 86 -10.17 -8.71 -14.90
C LEU A 86 -8.69 -9.05 -15.16
N SER A 87 -8.40 -10.01 -16.04
CA SER A 87 -7.03 -10.38 -16.43
C SER A 87 -6.29 -9.22 -17.13
N ALA A 88 -5.06 -9.48 -17.57
CA ALA A 88 -4.26 -8.49 -18.31
C ALA A 88 -4.78 -8.24 -19.74
N ASP A 89 -5.49 -9.21 -20.32
CA ASP A 89 -6.04 -9.18 -21.69
C ASP A 89 -7.55 -8.84 -21.76
N GLY A 90 -8.22 -8.69 -20.62
CA GLY A 90 -9.62 -8.27 -20.58
C GLY A 90 -9.80 -6.82 -21.05
N ASP A 91 -10.83 -6.58 -21.87
CA ASP A 91 -11.16 -5.26 -22.39
C ASP A 91 -11.83 -4.38 -21.33
N TRP A 92 -11.90 -3.06 -21.58
CA TRP A 92 -12.58 -2.12 -20.69
C TRP A 92 -13.25 -0.99 -21.46
N LYS A 93 -14.35 -0.47 -20.88
CA LYS A 93 -15.08 0.67 -21.42
C LYS A 93 -15.46 1.64 -20.31
N LEU A 94 -15.14 2.91 -20.48
CA LEU A 94 -15.63 3.96 -19.59
C LEU A 94 -17.15 4.13 -19.75
N VAL A 95 -17.87 4.19 -18.63
CA VAL A 95 -19.33 4.40 -18.58
C VAL A 95 -19.67 5.77 -17.99
N SER A 96 -18.85 6.28 -17.07
CA SER A 96 -19.03 7.63 -16.51
C SER A 96 -18.64 8.73 -17.49
N ASP A 97 -19.19 9.93 -17.30
CA ASP A 97 -18.83 11.13 -18.08
C ASP A 97 -17.40 11.59 -17.74
N VAL A 98 -16.58 11.83 -18.76
CA VAL A 98 -15.22 12.35 -18.61
C VAL A 98 -15.21 13.77 -18.04
N ASN A 99 -16.27 14.54 -18.24
CA ASN A 99 -16.42 15.88 -17.69
C ASN A 99 -16.92 15.87 -16.24
N GLN A 100 -17.39 14.72 -15.75
CA GLN A 100 -17.77 14.49 -14.36
C GLN A 100 -16.95 13.31 -13.79
N PRO A 101 -15.69 13.56 -13.39
CA PRO A 101 -14.72 12.49 -13.11
C PRO A 101 -15.03 11.62 -11.87
N TYR A 102 -16.05 11.97 -11.08
CA TYR A 102 -16.47 11.18 -9.93
C TYR A 102 -17.99 10.97 -9.90
N PRO A 103 -18.48 9.72 -9.73
CA PRO A 103 -17.68 8.48 -9.66
C PRO A 103 -17.15 8.07 -11.04
N MET A 104 -15.90 7.58 -11.09
CA MET A 104 -15.38 6.92 -12.28
C MET A 104 -15.96 5.50 -12.33
N VAL A 105 -16.73 5.20 -13.37
CA VAL A 105 -17.38 3.91 -13.57
C VAL A 105 -16.93 3.33 -14.91
N TYR A 106 -16.53 2.07 -14.93
CA TYR A 106 -16.10 1.36 -16.13
C TYR A 106 -16.58 -0.08 -16.13
N LEU A 107 -16.77 -0.63 -17.33
CA LEU A 107 -17.06 -2.05 -17.57
C LEU A 107 -15.77 -2.79 -17.91
N ARG A 108 -15.75 -4.08 -17.56
CA ARG A 108 -14.70 -5.04 -17.92
C ARG A 108 -15.35 -6.23 -18.62
N SER A 109 -14.76 -6.73 -19.70
CA SER A 109 -15.24 -7.89 -20.45
C SER A 109 -14.09 -8.84 -20.79
N SER A 110 -14.37 -10.14 -20.77
CA SER A 110 -13.42 -11.16 -21.20
C SER A 110 -13.47 -11.34 -22.72
N GLY A 111 -12.32 -11.25 -23.39
CA GLY A 111 -12.19 -11.43 -24.84
C GLY A 111 -12.24 -10.13 -25.65
N ARG A 112 -11.56 -10.16 -26.80
CA ARG A 112 -11.96 -9.41 -28.00
C ARG A 112 -12.78 -10.33 -28.89
#